data_AF-A0A645IFU8-F1
#
_entry.id   AF-A0A645IFU8-F1
#
_cell.length_a   1.000
_cell.length_b   1.000
_cell.length_c   1.000
_cell.angle_alpha   90.00
_cell.angle_beta   90.00
_cell.angle_gamma   90.00
#
_symmetry.space_group_name_H-M   'P 1'
#
loop_
_entity.id
_entity.type
_entity.pdbx_description
1 polymer ?
#
loop_
_entity_poly.entity_id
_entity_poly.type
_entity_poly.pdbx_seq_one_letter_code
_entity_poly.pdbx_strand_id
1 'polypeptide(L)'
;MSEILDKMQAADVIVMASPVYFYSIDAQMKTVIDRSLARWTSIPNKEFYYIMTAAEKSATVMDCTLECFRGFATCLNGSQEIGVIYGKGVYQPGEILEMPAMQEAYKMGTNV
;
A
#
# COMPACT_ATOMS: atom_id res chain seq x y z
N MET A 1 18.70 -3.61 1.54
CA MET A 1 17.57 -4.47 1.98
C MET A 1 17.49 -4.60 3.50
N SER A 2 18.56 -4.99 4.21
CA SER A 2 18.51 -5.08 5.69
C SER A 2 17.92 -3.83 6.32
N GLU A 3 18.44 -2.65 5.94
CA GLU A 3 17.96 -1.35 6.43
C GLU A 3 16.45 -1.14 6.27
N ILE A 4 15.85 -1.61 5.17
CA ILE A 4 14.40 -1.50 4.94
C ILE A 4 13.66 -2.44 5.90
N LEU A 5 14.13 -3.66 6.10
CA LEU A 5 13.51 -4.61 7.04
C LEU A 5 13.64 -4.14 8.49
N ASP A 6 14.77 -3.52 8.84
CA ASP A 6 14.98 -2.93 10.16
C ASP A 6 14.01 -1.75 10.39
N LYS A 7 13.80 -0.90 9.38
CA LYS A 7 12.80 0.17 9.41
C LYS A 7 11.37 -0.37 9.50
N MET A 8 11.02 -1.39 8.71
CA MET A 8 9.70 -2.03 8.77
C MET A 8 9.44 -2.66 10.14
N GLN A 9 10.45 -3.30 10.74
CA GLN A 9 10.34 -3.88 12.07
C GLN A 9 10.10 -2.80 13.15
N ALA A 10 10.83 -1.68 13.07
CA ALA A 10 10.75 -0.59 14.04
C ALA A 10 9.49 0.29 13.90
N ALA A 11 8.86 0.34 12.72
CA ALA A 11 7.68 1.15 12.49
C ALA A 11 6.43 0.51 13.09
N ASP A 12 5.57 1.30 13.75
CA ASP A 12 4.23 0.85 14.16
C ASP A 12 3.24 0.92 12.98
N VAL A 13 3.41 1.93 12.12
CA VAL A 13 2.54 2.23 10.98
C VAL A 13 3.32 2.08 9.67
N ILE A 14 2.73 1.40 8.69
CA ILE A 14 3.31 1.22 7.36
C ILE A 14 2.27 1.61 6.29
N VAL A 15 2.63 2.57 5.44
CA VAL A 15 1.85 2.92 4.25
C VAL A 15 2.42 2.19 3.04
N MET A 16 1.66 1.29 2.43
CA MET A 16 2.03 0.67 1.16
C MET A 16 1.33 1.40 0.02
N ALA A 17 2.12 1.86 -0.95
CA ALA A 17 1.62 2.59 -2.10
C ALA A 17 2.09 1.96 -3.41
N SER A 18 1.17 1.74 -4.35
CA SER A 18 1.52 1.22 -5.68
C SER A 18 0.56 1.75 -6.74
N PRO A 19 1.04 2.12 -7.94
CA PRO A 19 0.17 2.18 -9.10
C PRO A 19 -0.37 0.79 -9.45
N VAL A 20 -1.52 0.74 -10.10
CA VAL A 20 -2.08 -0.47 -10.71
C VAL A 20 -1.47 -0.64 -12.09
N TYR A 21 -0.61 -1.63 -12.23
CA TYR A 21 -0.08 -2.06 -13.52
C TYR A 21 -0.59 -3.46 -13.83
N PHE A 22 -1.32 -3.59 -14.94
CA PHE A 22 -1.97 -4.83 -15.36
C PHE A 22 -2.74 -5.52 -14.22
N TYR A 23 -3.56 -4.76 -13.49
CA TYR A 23 -4.38 -5.21 -12.37
C TYR A 23 -3.60 -5.76 -11.17
N SER A 24 -2.33 -5.40 -11.02
CA SER A 24 -1.50 -5.79 -9.88
C SER A 24 -0.70 -4.62 -9.30
N ILE A 25 0.05 -4.90 -8.23
CA ILE A 25 1.07 -3.99 -7.72
C ILE A 25 2.26 -3.90 -8.68
N ASP A 26 3.05 -2.84 -8.59
CA ASP A 26 4.26 -2.73 -9.39
C ASP A 26 5.34 -3.75 -8.95
N ALA A 27 6.30 -3.97 -9.83
CA ALA A 27 7.36 -4.95 -9.60
C ALA A 27 8.29 -4.57 -8.42
N GLN A 28 8.47 -3.28 -8.14
CA GLN A 28 9.32 -2.83 -7.05
C GLN A 28 8.69 -3.14 -5.69
N MET A 29 7.38 -2.89 -5.57
CA MET A 29 6.58 -3.23 -4.41
C MET A 29 6.58 -4.74 -4.17
N LYS A 30 6.36 -5.55 -5.22
CA LYS A 30 6.44 -7.02 -5.09
C LYS A 30 7.85 -7.47 -4.67
N THR A 31 8.89 -6.79 -5.13
CA THR A 31 10.27 -7.08 -4.71
C THR A 31 10.48 -6.82 -3.21
N VAL A 32 9.92 -5.75 -2.64
CA VAL A 32 9.98 -5.48 -1.20
C VAL A 32 9.23 -6.57 -0.42
N ILE A 33 8.02 -6.92 -0.85
CA ILE A 33 7.22 -8.00 -0.24
C ILE A 33 7.99 -9.32 -0.26
N ASP A 34 8.50 -9.76 -1.40
CA ASP A 34 9.16 -11.06 -1.52
C ASP A 34 10.45 -11.15 -0.71
N ARG A 35 11.20 -10.04 -0.65
CA ARG A 35 12.43 -10.00 0.15
C ARG A 35 12.16 -9.92 1.65
N SER A 36 10.95 -9.56 2.07
CA SER A 36 10.54 -9.61 3.48
C SER A 36 10.41 -11.05 4.00
N LEU A 37 10.24 -12.05 3.12
CA LEU A 37 10.12 -13.46 3.48
C LEU A 37 11.30 -13.96 4.35
N ALA A 38 12.47 -13.34 4.25
CA ALA A 38 13.62 -13.67 5.08
C ALA A 38 13.42 -13.36 6.58
N ARG A 39 12.54 -12.40 6.94
CA ARG A 39 12.38 -11.86 8.32
C ARG A 39 10.94 -11.49 8.69
N TRP A 40 9.92 -11.88 7.92
CA TRP A 40 8.53 -11.44 8.10
C TRP A 40 7.96 -11.71 9.51
N THR A 41 8.38 -12.80 10.17
CA THR A 41 7.97 -13.12 11.55
C THR A 41 8.46 -12.11 12.59
N SER A 42 9.45 -11.28 12.25
CA SER A 42 9.98 -10.21 13.10
C SER A 42 9.31 -8.85 12.86
N ILE A 43 8.24 -8.80 12.06
CA ILE A 43 7.50 -7.57 11.74
C ILE A 43 6.04 -7.69 12.23
N PRO A 44 5.78 -7.92 13.54
CA PRO A 44 4.42 -8.07 14.04
C PRO A 44 3.74 -6.72 14.29
N ASN A 45 2.41 -6.78 14.49
CA ASN A 45 1.57 -5.71 15.03
C ASN A 45 1.66 -4.39 14.26
N LYS A 46 1.51 -4.44 12.93
CA LYS A 46 1.56 -3.24 12.08
C LYS A 46 0.19 -2.69 11.77
N GLU A 47 0.08 -1.38 11.78
CA GLU A 47 -1.05 -0.63 11.25
C GLU A 47 -0.79 -0.31 9.78
N PHE A 48 -1.54 -0.95 8.89
CA PHE A 48 -1.37 -0.81 7.45
C PHE A 48 -2.36 0.18 6.84
N TYR A 49 -1.82 1.07 6.01
CA TYR A 49 -2.59 1.91 5.11
C TYR A 49 -2.20 1.60 3.67
N TYR A 50 -3.16 1.66 2.76
CA TYR A 50 -2.95 1.35 1.35
C TYR A 50 -3.32 2.52 0.45
N ILE A 51 -2.43 2.88 -0.47
CA ILE A 51 -2.68 3.92 -1.48
C ILE A 51 -2.49 3.31 -2.86
N MET A 52 -3.52 3.36 -3.69
CA MET A 52 -3.48 2.81 -5.04
C MET A 52 -3.91 3.84 -6.07
N THR A 53 -3.24 3.88 -7.22
CA THR A 53 -3.63 4.73 -8.35
C THR A 53 -3.81 3.93 -9.62
N ALA A 54 -4.84 4.21 -10.42
CA ALA A 54 -5.10 3.49 -11.67
C ALA A 54 -5.62 4.44 -12.75
N ALA A 55 -5.26 4.13 -14.00
CA ALA A 55 -5.76 4.86 -15.18
C ALA A 55 -7.24 4.60 -15.45
N GLU A 56 -7.71 3.39 -15.13
CA GLU A 56 -9.10 3.01 -15.33
C GLU A 56 -9.99 3.43 -14.14
N LYS A 57 -11.28 3.62 -14.41
CA LYS A 57 -12.29 4.06 -13.43
C LYS A 57 -13.22 2.95 -12.94
N SER A 58 -13.05 1.70 -13.40
CA SER A 58 -13.97 0.63 -13.05
C SER A 58 -13.98 0.32 -11.54
N ALA A 59 -15.07 -0.28 -11.09
CA ALA A 59 -15.24 -0.63 -9.67
C ALA A 59 -14.12 -1.57 -9.19
N THR A 60 -13.71 -2.52 -10.04
CA THR A 60 -12.84 -3.65 -9.69
C THR A 60 -11.38 -3.48 -10.10
N VAL A 61 -10.99 -2.35 -10.71
CA VAL A 61 -9.61 -2.14 -11.24
C VAL A 61 -8.52 -2.35 -10.19
N MET A 62 -8.81 -2.11 -8.92
CA MET A 62 -7.82 -2.17 -7.82
C MET A 62 -7.92 -3.43 -6.97
N ASP A 63 -8.87 -4.33 -7.23
CA ASP A 63 -9.19 -5.43 -6.32
C ASP A 63 -7.98 -6.35 -6.11
N CYS A 64 -7.36 -6.81 -7.21
CA CYS A 64 -6.20 -7.70 -7.10
C CYS A 64 -4.96 -7.00 -6.51
N THR A 65 -4.75 -5.71 -6.80
CA THR A 65 -3.70 -4.88 -6.18
C THR A 65 -3.89 -4.80 -4.67
N LEU A 66 -5.12 -4.53 -4.21
CA LEU A 66 -5.45 -4.44 -2.80
C LEU A 66 -5.31 -5.79 -2.10
N GLU A 67 -5.79 -6.87 -2.72
CA GLU A 67 -5.65 -8.22 -2.17
C GLU A 67 -4.18 -8.67 -2.09
N CYS A 68 -3.30 -8.19 -2.99
CA CYS A 68 -1.86 -8.42 -2.86
C CYS A 68 -1.29 -7.77 -1.58
N PHE A 69 -1.70 -6.54 -1.26
CA PHE A 69 -1.29 -5.88 -0.01
C PHE A 69 -1.85 -6.58 1.22
N ARG A 70 -3.15 -6.90 1.21
CA ARG A 70 -3.82 -7.62 2.30
C ARG A 70 -3.23 -8.99 2.54
N GLY A 71 -2.87 -9.70 1.47
CA GLY A 71 -2.18 -10.99 1.55
C GLY A 71 -0.86 -10.88 2.31
N PHE A 72 -0.05 -9.86 2.02
CA PHE A 72 1.18 -9.60 2.77
C PHE A 72 0.90 -9.28 4.25
N ALA A 73 -0.02 -8.34 4.52
CA ALA A 73 -0.35 -7.95 5.90
C ALA A 73 -0.92 -9.10 6.73
N THR A 74 -1.71 -9.99 6.11
CA THR A 74 -2.27 -11.20 6.75
C THR A 74 -1.16 -12.14 7.26
N CYS A 75 -0.01 -12.18 6.59
CA CYS A 75 1.12 -12.94 7.08
C CYS A 75 1.75 -12.30 8.33
N LEU A 76 1.66 -10.99 8.52
CA LEU A 76 2.32 -10.30 9.63
C LEU A 76 1.46 -10.35 10.90
N ASN A 77 1.78 -11.27 11.80
CA ASN A 77 1.01 -11.54 13.01
C ASN A 77 0.59 -10.27 13.77
N GLY A 78 -0.71 -10.14 14.05
CA GLY A 78 -1.30 -9.02 14.78
C GLY A 78 -1.44 -7.72 14.01
N SER A 79 -1.06 -7.69 12.72
CA SER A 79 -1.22 -6.50 11.87
C SER A 79 -2.66 -6.31 11.42
N GLN A 80 -3.05 -5.05 11.19
CA GLN A 80 -4.42 -4.65 10.90
C GLN A 80 -4.45 -3.63 9.76
N GLU A 81 -5.51 -3.70 8.94
CA GLU A 81 -5.81 -2.66 7.95
C GLU A 81 -6.53 -1.50 8.63
N ILE A 82 -6.00 -0.29 8.46
CA ILE A 82 -6.58 0.92 9.04
C ILE A 82 -7.28 1.79 8.00
N GLY A 83 -6.80 1.81 6.75
CA GLY A 83 -7.45 2.60 5.70
C GLY A 83 -6.92 2.36 4.30
N VAL A 84 -7.77 2.65 3.31
CA VAL A 84 -7.47 2.48 1.89
C VAL A 84 -7.88 3.73 1.11
N ILE A 85 -6.99 4.21 0.24
CA ILE A 85 -7.23 5.36 -0.64
C ILE A 85 -7.16 4.89 -2.09
N TYR A 86 -8.21 5.22 -2.84
CA TYR A 86 -8.39 4.83 -4.25
C TYR A 86 -8.28 6.05 -5.17
N GLY A 87 -7.15 6.19 -5.86
CA GLY A 87 -6.95 7.17 -6.92
C GLY A 87 -7.26 6.60 -8.30
N LYS A 88 -8.54 6.49 -8.67
CA LYS A 88 -8.95 5.92 -9.97
C LYS A 88 -9.06 6.98 -11.07
N GLY A 89 -8.88 6.58 -12.33
CA GLY A 89 -9.05 7.49 -13.46
C GLY A 89 -7.93 8.51 -13.66
N VAL A 90 -6.72 8.19 -13.21
CA VAL A 90 -5.51 9.03 -13.35
C VAL A 90 -4.46 8.32 -14.19
N TYR A 91 -4.01 8.97 -15.25
CA TYR A 91 -3.03 8.43 -16.18
C TYR A 91 -1.78 9.30 -16.25
N GLN A 92 -1.92 10.61 -16.33
CA GLN A 92 -0.79 11.52 -16.43
C GLN A 92 -0.28 11.98 -15.05
N PRO A 93 1.03 12.23 -14.91
CA PRO A 93 1.58 12.86 -13.72
C PRO A 93 0.85 14.15 -13.39
N GLY A 94 0.47 14.32 -12.12
CA GLY A 94 -0.20 15.52 -11.62
C GLY A 94 -1.73 15.49 -11.67
N GLU A 95 -2.37 14.59 -12.43
CA GLU A 95 -3.84 14.51 -12.49
C GLU A 95 -4.47 14.22 -11.12
N ILE A 96 -3.77 13.48 -10.26
CA ILE A 96 -4.23 13.15 -8.91
C ILE A 96 -4.35 14.39 -8.01
N LEU A 97 -3.63 15.48 -8.29
CA LEU A 97 -3.53 16.66 -7.41
C LEU A 97 -4.89 17.35 -7.18
N GLU A 98 -5.74 17.36 -8.21
CA GLU A 98 -7.06 17.98 -8.18
C GLU A 98 -8.17 17.00 -7.73
N MET A 99 -7.80 15.77 -7.35
CA MET A 99 -8.76 14.74 -6.96
C MET A 99 -9.06 14.73 -5.47
N PRO A 100 -10.29 14.34 -5.06
CA PRO A 100 -10.65 14.18 -3.64
C PRO A 100 -9.70 13.25 -2.87
N ALA A 101 -9.14 12.24 -3.54
CA ALA A 101 -8.18 11.30 -2.97
C ALA A 101 -6.96 11.97 -2.31
N MET A 102 -6.51 13.14 -2.80
CA MET A 102 -5.41 13.88 -2.17
C MET A 102 -5.79 14.47 -0.83
N GLN A 103 -7.02 15.01 -0.72
CA GLN A 103 -7.53 15.54 0.53
C GLN A 103 -7.81 14.42 1.54
N GLU A 104 -8.30 13.26 1.06
CA GLU A 104 -8.46 12.05 1.86
C GLU A 104 -7.11 11.57 2.41
N ALA A 105 -6.08 11.49 1.56
CA ALA A 105 -4.72 11.14 1.97
C ALA A 105 -4.16 12.08 3.04
N TYR A 106 -4.31 13.40 2.82
CA TYR A 106 -3.88 14.40 3.79
C TYR A 106 -4.56 14.22 5.15
N LYS A 107 -5.90 14.10 5.17
CA LYS A 107 -6.68 13.94 6.41
C LYS A 107 -6.41 12.60 7.11
N MET A 108 -6.11 11.55 6.35
CA MET A 108 -5.75 10.26 6.91
C MET A 108 -4.42 10.37 7.67
N GLY A 109 -3.43 11.06 7.09
CA GLY A 109 -2.12 11.26 7.71
C GLY A 109 -2.10 12.19 8.93
N THR A 110 -3.14 13.02 9.17
CA THR A 110 -3.16 13.90 10.35
C THR A 110 -3.45 13.19 11.67
N ASN A 111 -3.85 11.92 11.63
CA ASN A 111 -4.22 11.13 12.81
C ASN A 111 -3.24 9.96 13.07
N VAL A 112 -2.04 10.03 12.50
CA VAL A 112 -0.98 9.02 12.57
C VAL A 112 0.20 9.55 13.38
#